data_AF-A0A955NFS3-F1
#
_entry.id   AF-A0A955NFS3-F1
#
_cell.length_a   1.000
_cell.length_b   1.000
_cell.length_c   1.000
_cell.angle_alpha   90.00
_cell.angle_beta   90.00
_cell.angle_gamma   90.00
#
_symmetry.space_group_name_H-M   'P 1'
#
loop_
_entity.id
_entity.type
_entity.pdbx_description
1 polymer ?
#
loop_
_entity_poly.entity_id
_entity_poly.type
_entity_poly.pdbx_seq_one_letter_code
_entity_poly.pdbx_strand_id
1 'polypeptide(L)'
;GIPLLYLLTPLVTGLEPLFTVALSLTLVLTGFACAYVAMGIPKTQIERGVVILMGATLAVFPNPWVGMTVGVLATLFLVGPTNPNDEAPAK
;
A
#
# COMPACT_ATOMS: atom_id res chain seq x y z
N GLY A 1 -21.08 19.64 34.96
CA GLY A 1 -21.42 18.83 33.76
C GLY A 1 -20.57 17.58 33.66
N ILE A 2 -20.59 16.71 34.68
CA ILE A 2 -19.89 15.42 34.73
C ILE A 2 -20.78 14.20 34.33
N PRO A 3 -22.14 14.25 34.30
CA PRO A 3 -22.92 13.02 34.08
C PRO A 3 -22.87 12.50 32.63
N LEU A 4 -22.52 13.36 31.65
CA LEU A 4 -22.41 12.94 30.25
C LEU A 4 -21.22 12.01 30.00
N LEU A 5 -20.11 12.19 30.73
CA LEU A 5 -18.92 11.32 30.61
C LEU A 5 -19.22 9.89 31.07
N TYR A 6 -19.97 9.73 32.18
CA TYR A 6 -20.34 8.41 32.72
C TYR A 6 -21.30 7.64 31.81
N LEU A 7 -22.11 8.35 31.02
CA LEU A 7 -22.98 7.76 30.00
C LEU A 7 -22.25 7.51 28.68
N LEU A 8 -21.23 8.32 28.34
CA LEU A 8 -20.37 8.12 27.17
C LEU A 8 -19.43 6.93 27.33
N THR A 9 -18.93 6.65 28.54
CA THR A 9 -18.03 5.51 28.80
C THR A 9 -18.60 4.18 28.28
N PRO A 10 -19.82 3.72 28.67
CA PRO A 10 -20.37 2.47 28.14
C PRO A 10 -20.76 2.55 26.66
N LEU A 11 -21.07 3.75 26.15
CA LEU A 11 -21.38 3.96 24.73
C LEU A 11 -20.14 3.74 23.87
N VAL A 12 -19.00 4.33 24.24
CA VAL A 12 -17.72 4.16 23.53
C VAL A 12 -17.23 2.70 23.63
N THR A 13 -17.35 2.06 24.79
CA THR A 13 -16.98 0.63 24.94
C THR A 13 -17.85 -0.31 24.10
N GLY A 14 -19.09 0.08 23.81
CA GLY A 14 -19.98 -0.67 22.89
C GLY A 14 -19.64 -0.47 21.41
N LEU A 15 -19.12 0.71 21.03
CA LEU A 15 -18.75 1.05 19.65
C LEU A 15 -17.32 0.62 19.27
N GLU A 16 -16.38 0.63 20.22
CA GLU A 16 -14.99 0.17 20.05
C GLU A 16 -14.85 -1.20 19.34
N PRO A 17 -15.62 -2.25 19.71
CA PRO A 17 -15.57 -3.52 19.02
C PRO A 17 -16.13 -3.45 17.60
N LEU A 18 -17.17 -2.64 17.36
CA LEU A 18 -17.76 -2.48 16.03
C LEU A 18 -16.79 -1.79 15.06
N PHE A 19 -16.07 -0.77 15.54
CA PHE A 19 -15.08 -0.04 14.75
C PHE A 19 -13.91 -0.93 14.35
N THR A 20 -13.46 -1.80 15.25
CA THR A 20 -12.38 -2.76 14.98
C THR A 20 -12.76 -3.74 13.86
N VAL A 21 -13.99 -4.28 13.89
CA VAL A 21 -14.49 -5.17 12.84
C VAL A 21 -14.62 -4.42 11.51
N ALA A 22 -15.20 -3.22 11.51
CA ALA A 22 -15.33 -2.41 10.30
C ALA A 22 -13.97 -2.08 9.66
N LEU A 23 -13.00 -1.65 10.49
CA LEU A 23 -11.64 -1.34 10.02
C LEU A 23 -10.94 -2.56 9.43
N SER A 24 -11.09 -3.74 10.02
CA SER A 24 -10.54 -4.96 9.43
C SER A 24 -11.10 -5.24 8.03
N LEU A 25 -12.41 -5.07 7.86
CA LEU A 25 -13.08 -5.23 6.56
C LEU A 25 -12.59 -4.18 5.56
N THR A 26 -12.50 -2.92 5.98
CA THR A 26 -11.97 -1.82 5.17
C THR A 26 -10.53 -2.10 4.74
N LEU A 27 -9.66 -2.53 5.65
CA LEU A 27 -8.25 -2.78 5.36
C LEU A 27 -8.08 -3.90 4.32
N VAL A 28 -8.88 -4.96 4.42
CA VAL A 28 -8.91 -6.05 3.44
C VAL A 28 -9.40 -5.54 2.08
N LEU A 29 -10.49 -4.78 2.05
CA LEU A 29 -11.04 -4.22 0.81
C LEU A 29 -10.07 -3.24 0.14
N THR A 30 -9.43 -2.36 0.91
CA THR A 30 -8.41 -1.43 0.41
C THR A 30 -7.17 -2.18 -0.09
N GLY A 31 -6.73 -3.22 0.62
CA GLY A 31 -5.63 -4.08 0.19
C GLY A 31 -5.92 -4.76 -1.15
N PHE A 32 -7.12 -5.33 -1.30
CA PHE A 32 -7.56 -5.94 -2.55
C PHE A 32 -7.68 -4.92 -3.70
N ALA A 33 -8.27 -3.76 -3.43
CA ALA A 33 -8.40 -2.69 -4.43
C ALA A 33 -7.02 -2.20 -4.91
N CYS A 34 -6.07 -2.01 -4.00
CA CYS A 34 -4.71 -1.58 -4.34
C CYS A 34 -3.99 -2.64 -5.20
N ALA A 35 -4.10 -3.92 -4.84
CA ALA A 35 -3.53 -5.02 -5.61
C ALA A 35 -4.17 -5.15 -7.01
N TYR A 36 -5.49 -4.99 -7.11
CA TYR A 36 -6.22 -5.06 -8.38
C TYR A 36 -5.76 -3.95 -9.35
N VAL A 37 -5.68 -2.71 -8.85
CA VAL A 37 -5.20 -1.57 -9.64
C VAL A 37 -3.75 -1.80 -10.06
N ALA A 38 -2.88 -2.28 -9.17
CA ALA A 38 -1.48 -2.59 -9.48
C ALA A 38 -1.32 -3.64 -10.59
N MET A 39 -2.21 -4.62 -10.68
CA MET A 39 -2.17 -5.65 -11.74
C MET A 39 -2.58 -5.12 -13.13
N GLY A 40 -3.39 -4.05 -13.19
CA GLY A 40 -3.90 -3.49 -14.45
C GLY A 40 -2.99 -2.44 -15.10
N ILE A 41 -2.00 -1.94 -14.38
CA ILE A 41 -1.10 -0.85 -14.83
C ILE A 41 0.05 -1.34 -15.73
N PRO A 42 0.79 -2.43 -15.43
CA PRO A 42 2.05 -2.70 -16.12
C PRO A 42 1.81 -3.29 -17.53
N LYS A 43 2.23 -2.57 -18.56
CA LYS A 43 2.05 -2.96 -19.97
C LYS A 43 3.37 -3.35 -20.65
N THR A 44 4.48 -2.99 -20.04
CA THR A 44 5.85 -3.27 -20.52
C THR A 44 6.63 -4.13 -19.53
N GLN A 45 7.69 -4.80 -20.00
CA GLN A 45 8.55 -5.66 -19.15
C GLN A 45 9.22 -4.88 -18.02
N ILE A 46 9.56 -3.60 -18.25
CA ILE A 46 10.19 -2.73 -17.25
C ILE A 46 9.20 -2.32 -16.16
N GLU A 47 7.96 -1.96 -16.53
CA GLU A 47 6.90 -1.68 -15.54
C GLU A 47 6.56 -2.89 -14.67
N ARG A 48 6.53 -4.09 -15.27
CA ARG A 48 6.32 -5.34 -14.52
C ARG A 48 7.43 -5.56 -13.50
N GLY A 49 8.68 -5.31 -13.88
CA GLY A 49 9.83 -5.38 -12.98
C GLY A 49 9.70 -4.42 -11.79
N VAL A 50 9.38 -3.14 -12.04
CA VAL A 50 9.15 -2.12 -11.00
C VAL A 50 8.04 -2.53 -10.03
N VAL A 51 6.89 -2.97 -10.54
CA VAL A 51 5.74 -3.34 -9.70
C VAL A 51 6.06 -4.52 -8.78
N ILE A 52 6.75 -5.55 -9.29
CA ILE A 52 7.17 -6.71 -8.49
C ILE A 52 8.17 -6.28 -7.41
N LEU A 53 9.14 -5.42 -7.75
CA LEU A 53 10.15 -4.93 -6.80
C LEU A 53 9.52 -4.09 -5.69
N MET A 54 8.58 -3.20 -6.05
CA MET A 54 7.84 -2.38 -5.09
C MET A 54 7.02 -3.25 -4.13
N GLY A 55 6.30 -4.25 -4.64
CA GLY A 55 5.56 -5.22 -3.82
C GLY A 55 6.46 -6.02 -2.89
N ALA A 56 7.61 -6.50 -3.39
CA ALA A 56 8.58 -7.24 -2.59
C ALA A 56 9.18 -6.40 -1.45
N THR A 57 9.54 -5.14 -1.71
CA THR A 57 10.02 -4.23 -0.66
C THR A 57 8.97 -3.99 0.41
N LEU A 58 7.70 -3.76 0.04
CA LEU A 58 6.62 -3.56 1.01
C LEU A 58 6.34 -4.81 1.86
N ALA A 59 6.51 -6.01 1.29
CA ALA A 59 6.31 -7.26 2.01
C ALA A 59 7.43 -7.59 3.01
N VAL A 60 8.67 -7.18 2.72
CA VAL A 60 9.85 -7.51 3.55
C VAL A 60 10.00 -6.57 4.75
N PHE A 61 9.49 -5.34 4.68
CA PHE A 61 9.67 -4.34 5.75
C PHE A 61 8.46 -4.24 6.68
N PRO A 62 8.58 -4.55 7.98
CA PRO A 62 7.51 -4.36 8.97
C PRO A 62 7.17 -2.89 9.24
N ASN A 63 8.11 -1.97 8.93
CA ASN A 63 7.94 -0.54 9.11
C ASN A 63 7.52 0.12 7.77
N PRO A 64 6.26 0.59 7.64
CA PRO A 64 5.74 1.12 6.37
C PRO A 64 6.50 2.34 5.85
N TRP A 65 7.09 3.13 6.76
CA TRP A 65 7.95 4.26 6.42
C TRP A 65 9.24 3.86 5.71
N VAL A 66 9.86 2.76 6.15
CA VAL A 66 11.09 2.25 5.54
C VAL A 66 10.78 1.56 4.21
N GLY A 67 9.68 0.80 4.14
CA GLY A 67 9.22 0.21 2.89
C GLY A 67 8.89 1.25 1.82
N MET A 68 8.25 2.37 2.19
CA MET A 68 7.90 3.45 1.26
C MET A 68 9.15 4.18 0.75
N THR A 69 10.11 4.48 1.61
CA THR A 69 11.37 5.14 1.19
C THR A 69 12.23 4.26 0.30
N VAL A 70 12.41 2.98 0.65
CA VAL A 70 13.18 2.02 -0.16
C VAL A 70 12.49 1.72 -1.49
N GLY A 71 11.17 1.57 -1.51
CA GLY A 71 10.41 1.35 -2.75
C GLY A 71 10.50 2.54 -3.72
N VAL A 72 10.41 3.77 -3.21
CA VAL A 72 10.60 5.00 -4.01
C VAL A 72 12.04 5.10 -4.52
N LEU A 73 13.04 4.82 -3.66
CA LEU A 73 14.45 4.83 -4.07
C LEU A 73 14.74 3.80 -5.17
N ALA A 74 14.23 2.57 -5.01
CA ALA A 74 14.40 1.50 -5.98
C ALA A 74 13.74 1.85 -7.32
N THR A 75 12.54 2.43 -7.29
CA THR A 75 11.86 2.90 -8.51
C THR A 75 12.67 4.00 -9.21
N LEU A 76 13.19 4.96 -8.44
CA LEU A 76 14.01 6.05 -8.98
C LEU A 76 15.32 5.55 -9.59
N PHE A 77 15.97 4.57 -8.96
CA PHE A 77 17.23 3.99 -9.41
C PHE A 77 17.06 2.99 -10.58
N LEU A 78 15.87 2.41 -10.74
CA LEU A 78 15.54 1.54 -11.87
C LEU A 78 15.02 2.33 -13.08
N VAL A 79 14.42 3.51 -12.86
CA VAL A 79 13.95 4.42 -13.91
C VAL A 79 15.04 5.41 -14.38
N GLY A 80 16.06 5.71 -13.56
CA GLY A 80 17.20 6.52 -13.97
C GLY A 80 18.48 5.69 -14.08
N PRO A 81 19.39 5.93 -15.05
CA PRO A 81 19.29 6.60 -16.34
C PRO A 81 19.18 5.55 -17.46
N THR A 82 17.98 5.35 -18.03
CA THR A 82 17.88 4.67 -19.32
C THR A 82 18.60 5.52 -20.37
N ASN A 83 19.70 4.99 -20.90
CA ASN A 83 20.20 5.45 -22.18
C ASN A 83 19.11 5.11 -23.21
N PRO A 84 18.69 6.04 -24.08
CA PRO A 84 17.61 5.85 -25.06
C PRO A 84 17.87 4.77 -26.14
N ASN A 85 18.84 3.87 -25.93
CA ASN A 85 19.22 2.78 -26.83
C ASN A 85 18.80 1.38 -26.34
N ASP A 86 18.27 1.23 -25.12
CA ASP A 86 17.86 -0.07 -24.55
C ASP A 86 16.33 -0.30 -24.57
N GLU A 87 15.55 0.69 -25.01
CA GLU A 87 14.09 0.61 -25.21
C GLU A 87 13.68 0.11 -26.61
N ALA A 88 14.60 -0.51 -27.35
CA ALA A 88 14.26 -1.12 -28.63
C ALA A 88 13.25 -2.27 -28.40
N PRO A 89 12.05 -2.21 -29.00
CA PRO A 89 10.96 -3.17 -28.76
C PRO A 89 11.35 -4.57 -29.21
N ALA A 90 11.62 -5.47 -28.27
CA ALA A 90 11.68 -6.90 -28.52
C ALA A 90 10.25 -7.41 -28.79
N LYS A 91 9.98 -7.55 -30.09
CA LYS A 91 8.84 -8.17 -30.78
C LYS A 91 8.09 -9.25 -29.99
#